data_AF-A0A925S0Y4-F1
#
_entry.id   AF-A0A925S0Y4-F1
#
_cell.length_a   1.000
_cell.length_b   1.000
_cell.length_c   1.000
_cell.angle_alpha   90.00
_cell.angle_beta   90.00
_cell.angle_gamma   90.00
#
_symmetry.space_group_name_H-M   'P 1'
#
loop_
_entity.id
_entity.type
_entity.pdbx_description
1 polymer ?
#
loop_
_entity_poly.entity_id
_entity_poly.type
_entity_poly.pdbx_seq_one_letter_code
_entity_poly.pdbx_strand_id
1 'polypeptide(L)'
;MAEYLLFATERYALPILQPLAEALQAAGHGVSAWCVDGAAGARLPAPVRMIGLREAVALKPRAVFSAANWVPTFVSGAKVQLFHGFNVEKREDARGHFRIRGLFDLYCTQGPATTSPFAALAAGDGSFAVVETGWPKLDPLFAAHDPAA
;
A
#
# COMPACT_ATOMS: atom_id res chain seq x y z
N MET A 1 -12.23 10.00 14.04
CA MET A 1 -12.23 8.82 13.12
C MET A 1 -11.78 9.30 11.76
N ALA A 2 -10.77 8.67 11.16
CA ALA A 2 -10.26 9.03 9.83
C ALA A 2 -10.68 7.98 8.79
N GLU A 3 -10.79 8.40 7.53
CA GLU A 3 -11.09 7.53 6.40
C GLU A 3 -9.83 7.20 5.60
N TYR A 4 -9.68 5.94 5.20
CA TYR A 4 -8.56 5.47 4.39
C TYR A 4 -9.07 4.74 3.15
N LEU A 5 -8.32 4.89 2.05
CA LEU A 5 -8.60 4.21 0.79
C LEU A 5 -7.51 3.18 0.48
N LEU A 6 -7.93 1.96 0.21
CA LEU A 6 -7.07 0.88 -0.29
C LEU A 6 -7.25 0.77 -1.80
N PHE A 7 -6.16 0.84 -2.55
CA PHE A 7 -6.18 0.86 -4.01
C PHE A 7 -5.45 -0.34 -4.61
N ALA A 8 -6.12 -1.03 -5.53
CA ALA A 8 -5.62 -2.25 -6.17
C ALA A 8 -5.88 -2.24 -7.68
N THR A 9 -4.86 -2.61 -8.45
CA THR A 9 -4.97 -2.81 -9.91
C THR A 9 -4.92 -4.29 -10.29
N GLU A 10 -4.44 -5.16 -9.39
CA GLU A 10 -4.24 -6.59 -9.64
C GLU A 10 -4.67 -7.43 -8.45
N ARG A 11 -5.12 -8.68 -8.69
CA ARG A 11 -5.66 -9.54 -7.61
C ARG A 11 -4.65 -9.90 -6.53
N TYR A 12 -3.35 -9.87 -6.83
CA TYR A 12 -2.32 -10.10 -5.82
C TYR A 12 -2.28 -9.00 -4.74
N ALA A 13 -2.90 -7.84 -4.98
CA ALA A 13 -2.95 -6.74 -4.03
C ALA A 13 -3.85 -7.07 -2.82
N LEU A 14 -4.87 -7.90 -3.01
CA LEU A 14 -5.85 -8.22 -1.97
C LEU A 14 -5.19 -8.80 -0.70
N PRO A 15 -4.34 -9.83 -0.77
CA PRO A 15 -3.67 -10.36 0.42
C PRO A 15 -2.63 -9.39 1.03
N ILE A 16 -2.21 -8.34 0.31
CA ILE A 16 -1.37 -7.26 0.88
C ILE A 16 -2.24 -6.25 1.63
N LEU A 17 -3.41 -5.91 1.07
CA LEU A 17 -4.29 -4.87 1.60
C LEU A 17 -5.15 -5.36 2.77
N GLN A 18 -5.47 -6.65 2.83
CA GLN A 18 -6.37 -7.21 3.84
C GLN A 18 -5.86 -7.01 5.28
N PRO A 19 -4.61 -7.37 5.64
CA PRO A 19 -4.12 -7.19 7.02
C PRO A 19 -4.03 -5.73 7.42
N LEU A 20 -3.70 -4.84 6.46
CA LEU A 20 -3.74 -3.40 6.69
C LEU A 20 -5.17 -2.88 6.95
N ALA A 21 -6.17 -3.40 6.23
CA ALA A 21 -7.56 -3.06 6.45
C ALA A 21 -8.00 -3.43 7.87
N GLU A 22 -7.64 -4.63 8.31
CA GLU A 22 -7.94 -5.15 9.65
C GLU A 22 -7.30 -4.27 10.73
N ALA A 23 -6.01 -3.92 10.58
CA ALA A 23 -5.31 -3.05 11.52
C ALA A 23 -5.94 -1.65 11.62
N LEU A 24 -6.30 -1.05 10.48
CA LEU A 24 -6.98 0.27 10.45
C LEU A 24 -8.37 0.21 11.11
N GLN A 25 -9.12 -0.87 10.88
CA GLN A 25 -10.44 -1.06 11.48
C GLN A 25 -10.34 -1.32 12.99
N ALA A 26 -9.37 -2.12 13.43
CA ALA A 26 -9.07 -2.33 14.85
C ALA A 26 -8.69 -1.02 15.56
N ALA A 27 -8.02 -0.10 14.86
CA ALA A 27 -7.74 1.26 15.32
C ALA A 27 -8.96 2.21 15.27
N GLY A 28 -10.14 1.72 14.90
CA GLY A 28 -11.38 2.49 14.84
C GLY A 28 -11.44 3.46 13.64
N HIS A 29 -10.82 3.11 12.52
CA HIS A 29 -10.85 3.92 11.29
C HIS A 29 -11.81 3.36 10.23
N GLY A 30 -12.31 4.25 9.38
CA GLY A 30 -13.10 3.89 8.21
C GLY A 30 -12.20 3.42 7.08
N VAL A 31 -12.54 2.29 6.47
CA VAL A 31 -11.74 1.69 5.38
C VAL A 31 -12.62 1.40 4.19
N SER A 32 -12.25 2.00 3.06
CA SER A 32 -12.84 1.71 1.75
C SER A 32 -11.79 1.15 0.81
N ALA A 33 -12.19 0.36 -0.17
CA ALA A 33 -11.32 -0.20 -1.19
C ALA A 33 -11.85 0.07 -2.59
N TRP A 34 -10.95 0.44 -3.49
CA TRP A 34 -11.24 0.63 -4.91
C TRP A 34 -10.32 -0.26 -5.75
N CYS A 35 -10.92 -1.27 -6.36
CA CYS A 35 -10.24 -2.22 -7.24
C CYS A 35 -10.54 -1.89 -8.71
N VAL A 36 -9.50 -1.78 -9.51
CA VAL A 36 -9.57 -1.50 -10.96
C VAL A 36 -8.77 -2.54 -11.75
N ASP A 37 -8.83 -2.46 -13.08
CA ASP A 37 -8.06 -3.30 -14.00
C ASP A 37 -8.18 -4.81 -13.68
N GLY A 38 -7.07 -5.53 -13.54
CA GLY A 38 -7.06 -6.96 -13.22
C GLY A 38 -7.69 -7.31 -11.86
N ALA A 39 -7.79 -6.34 -10.94
CA ALA A 39 -8.53 -6.47 -9.68
C ALA A 39 -10.01 -6.08 -9.78
N ALA A 40 -10.51 -5.59 -10.92
CA ALA A 40 -11.90 -5.16 -11.03
C ALA A 40 -12.87 -6.29 -10.63
N GLY A 41 -13.86 -5.95 -9.79
CA GLY A 41 -14.82 -6.91 -9.23
C GLY A 41 -14.29 -7.76 -8.06
N ALA A 42 -13.00 -7.73 -7.77
CA ALA A 42 -12.44 -8.37 -6.58
C ALA A 42 -12.86 -7.60 -5.31
N ARG A 43 -12.98 -8.31 -4.19
CA ARG A 43 -13.52 -7.77 -2.94
C ARG A 43 -12.62 -8.10 -1.76
N LEU A 44 -12.48 -7.15 -0.85
CA LEU A 44 -12.00 -7.40 0.51
C LEU A 44 -13.22 -7.73 1.40
N PRO A 45 -13.08 -8.64 2.37
CA PRO A 45 -14.09 -8.92 3.39
C PRO A 45 -14.69 -7.68 4.07
N ALA A 46 -15.94 -7.81 4.50
CA ALA A 46 -16.56 -6.83 5.39
C ALA A 46 -15.75 -6.71 6.70
N PRO A 47 -15.65 -5.51 7.31
CA PRO A 47 -16.42 -4.30 7.04
C PRO A 47 -15.81 -3.32 6.00
N VAL A 48 -14.86 -3.76 5.17
CA VAL A 48 -14.31 -2.90 4.10
C VAL A 48 -15.39 -2.52 3.09
N ARG A 49 -15.55 -1.22 2.82
CA ARG A 49 -16.49 -0.73 1.82
C ARG A 49 -15.88 -0.75 0.42
N MET A 50 -16.41 -1.56 -0.48
CA MET A 50 -16.00 -1.56 -1.88
C MET A 50 -16.66 -0.35 -2.59
N ILE A 51 -15.84 0.54 -3.17
CA ILE A 51 -16.31 1.80 -3.77
C ILE A 51 -15.75 2.01 -5.19
N GLY A 52 -16.38 2.92 -5.95
CA GLY A 52 -15.92 3.36 -7.26
C GLY A 52 -15.24 4.73 -7.27
N LEU A 53 -14.84 5.19 -8.46
CA LEU A 53 -14.13 6.46 -8.68
C LEU A 53 -14.81 7.67 -8.01
N ARG A 54 -16.11 7.85 -8.23
CA ARG A 54 -16.84 9.03 -7.73
C ARG A 54 -16.86 9.07 -6.21
N GLU A 55 -17.07 7.92 -5.58
CA GLU A 55 -17.05 7.77 -4.13
C GLU A 55 -15.63 7.95 -3.57
N ALA A 56 -14.60 7.44 -4.26
CA ALA A 56 -13.20 7.60 -3.84
C ALA A 56 -12.79 9.08 -3.81
N VAL A 57 -13.25 9.88 -4.78
CA VAL A 57 -13.04 11.34 -4.79
C VAL A 57 -13.83 12.02 -3.66
N ALA A 58 -15.07 11.61 -3.43
CA ALA A 58 -15.92 12.18 -2.38
C ALA A 58 -15.45 11.82 -0.96
N LEU A 59 -14.80 10.67 -0.78
CA LEU A 59 -14.35 10.13 0.51
C LEU A 59 -13.38 11.07 1.24
N LYS A 60 -12.58 11.85 0.47
CA LYS A 60 -11.50 12.70 0.99
C LYS A 60 -10.62 11.97 2.02
N PRO A 61 -10.02 10.81 1.68
CA PRO A 61 -9.32 10.00 2.65
C PRO A 61 -8.08 10.72 3.20
N ARG A 62 -7.68 10.36 4.43
CA ARG A 62 -6.42 10.80 5.03
C ARG A 62 -5.22 10.27 4.25
N ALA A 63 -5.30 9.02 3.79
CA ALA A 63 -4.30 8.42 2.93
C ALA A 63 -4.91 7.40 1.95
N VAL A 64 -4.24 7.24 0.81
CA VAL A 64 -4.49 6.19 -0.18
C VAL A 64 -3.32 5.23 -0.16
N PHE A 65 -3.56 4.01 0.30
CA PHE A 65 -2.58 2.92 0.27
C PHE A 65 -2.72 2.18 -1.06
N SER A 66 -1.68 2.21 -1.88
CA SER A 66 -1.64 1.50 -3.15
C SER A 66 -0.71 0.30 -3.08
N ALA A 67 -1.23 -0.88 -3.41
CA ALA A 67 -0.42 -2.07 -3.67
C ALA A 67 -0.23 -2.27 -5.19
N ALA A 68 -0.01 -1.17 -5.93
CA ALA A 68 0.20 -1.14 -7.37
C ALA A 68 1.34 -0.18 -7.74
N ASN A 69 1.78 -0.20 -9.01
CA ASN A 69 2.85 0.69 -9.51
C ASN A 69 2.42 2.18 -9.69
N TRP A 70 1.17 2.49 -9.38
CA TRP A 70 0.61 3.84 -9.47
C TRP A 70 -0.52 4.01 -8.46
N VAL A 71 -0.97 5.26 -8.29
CA VAL A 71 -2.03 5.65 -7.37
C VAL A 71 -2.83 6.77 -8.00
N PRO A 72 -4.16 6.85 -7.80
CA PRO A 72 -4.97 7.92 -8.37
C PRO A 72 -4.60 9.28 -7.76
N THR A 73 -3.82 10.08 -8.49
CA THR A 73 -3.26 11.35 -8.02
C THR A 73 -4.32 12.42 -7.76
N PHE A 74 -5.49 12.30 -8.37
CA PHE A 74 -6.63 13.20 -8.19
C PHE A 74 -7.47 12.92 -6.93
N VAL A 75 -7.31 11.76 -6.29
CA VAL A 75 -7.91 11.50 -4.98
C VAL A 75 -7.07 12.21 -3.93
N SER A 76 -7.68 12.85 -2.93
CA SER A 76 -6.93 13.57 -1.88
C SER A 76 -6.19 12.63 -0.92
N GLY A 77 -5.50 13.20 0.07
CA GLY A 77 -4.77 12.45 1.12
C GLY A 77 -3.35 12.08 0.72
N ALA A 78 -2.57 11.59 1.69
CA ALA A 78 -1.22 11.11 1.42
C ALA A 78 -1.23 9.87 0.51
N LYS A 79 -0.28 9.78 -0.40
CA LYS A 79 -0.10 8.68 -1.35
C LYS A 79 0.95 7.72 -0.80
N VAL A 80 0.51 6.53 -0.39
CA VAL A 80 1.37 5.56 0.28
C VAL A 80 1.55 4.33 -0.59
N GLN A 81 2.80 4.00 -0.92
CA GLN A 81 3.14 2.78 -1.65
C GLN A 81 3.31 1.61 -0.69
N LEU A 82 2.59 0.53 -0.97
CA LEU A 82 2.84 -0.81 -0.44
C LEU A 82 3.46 -1.65 -1.55
N PHE A 83 4.56 -2.33 -1.26
CA PHE A 83 5.25 -3.13 -2.27
C PHE A 83 4.51 -4.46 -2.53
N HIS A 84 4.47 -4.86 -3.79
CA HIS A 84 3.75 -6.05 -4.25
C HIS A 84 4.63 -7.27 -4.55
N GLY A 85 5.94 -7.18 -4.27
CA GLY A 85 6.87 -8.31 -4.34
C GLY A 85 8.25 -7.94 -3.79
N PHE A 86 9.06 -8.95 -3.49
CA PHE A 86 10.45 -8.78 -3.10
C PHE A 86 11.31 -8.42 -4.31
N ASN A 87 12.35 -7.61 -4.10
CA ASN A 87 13.39 -7.45 -5.11
C ASN A 87 14.14 -8.79 -5.24
N VAL A 88 14.11 -9.39 -6.43
CA VAL A 88 14.78 -10.67 -6.73
C VAL A 88 16.02 -10.48 -7.62
N GLU A 89 16.57 -9.26 -7.67
CA GLU A 89 17.82 -8.90 -8.38
C GLU A 89 17.85 -9.28 -9.88
N LYS A 90 16.69 -9.53 -10.49
CA LYS A 90 16.60 -10.03 -11.88
C LYS A 90 16.81 -8.97 -12.96
N ARG A 91 16.97 -7.69 -12.62
CA ARG A 91 17.16 -6.58 -13.59
C ARG A 91 18.06 -5.51 -13.00
N GLU A 92 18.90 -4.92 -13.86
CA GLU A 92 19.74 -3.76 -13.55
C GLU A 92 18.95 -2.67 -12.81
N ASP A 93 19.56 -2.13 -11.74
CA ASP A 93 18.96 -1.20 -10.77
C ASP A 93 18.29 0.03 -11.43
N ALA A 94 18.70 0.39 -12.64
CA ALA A 94 18.21 1.53 -13.40
C ALA A 94 16.85 1.33 -14.13
N ARG A 95 16.29 0.11 -14.21
CA ARG A 95 15.07 -0.16 -15.03
C ARG A 95 13.89 -0.80 -14.30
N GLY A 96 13.89 -0.86 -12.97
CA GLY A 96 12.88 -1.60 -12.20
C GLY A 96 12.41 -0.92 -10.92
N HIS A 97 12.55 -1.65 -9.81
CA HIS A 97 11.96 -1.38 -8.49
C HIS A 97 12.26 0.01 -7.90
N PHE A 98 13.31 0.69 -8.37
CA PHE A 98 13.77 1.98 -7.85
C PHE A 98 13.37 3.19 -8.70
N ARG A 99 12.57 3.02 -9.76
CA ARG A 99 12.10 4.15 -10.55
C ARG A 99 11.05 4.95 -9.78
N ILE A 100 11.47 6.05 -9.16
CA ILE A 100 10.57 7.02 -8.54
C ILE A 100 9.82 7.77 -9.64
N ARG A 101 8.50 7.60 -9.68
CA ARG A 101 7.62 8.27 -10.65
C ARG A 101 7.04 9.58 -10.10
N GLY A 102 7.41 9.97 -8.89
CA GLY A 102 6.86 11.16 -8.20
C GLY A 102 5.39 11.02 -7.85
N LEU A 103 4.89 9.79 -7.63
CA LEU A 103 3.47 9.51 -7.40
C LEU A 103 3.13 9.30 -5.92
N PHE A 104 4.12 9.08 -5.07
CA PHE A 104 3.93 8.66 -3.68
C PHE A 104 4.68 9.58 -2.74
N ASP A 105 4.01 9.96 -1.65
CA ASP A 105 4.56 10.77 -0.57
C ASP A 105 5.31 9.89 0.45
N LEU A 106 4.92 8.62 0.57
CA LEU A 106 5.51 7.65 1.50
C LEU A 106 5.66 6.27 0.84
N TYR A 107 6.82 5.67 1.00
CA TYR A 107 7.10 4.28 0.63
C TYR A 107 7.26 3.42 1.89
N CYS A 108 6.37 2.44 2.06
CA CYS A 108 6.44 1.46 3.14
C CYS A 108 7.14 0.19 2.66
N THR A 109 8.45 0.09 2.89
CA THR A 109 9.29 -0.99 2.37
C THR A 109 9.20 -2.26 3.22
N GLN A 110 9.44 -3.40 2.57
CA GLN A 110 9.27 -4.72 3.17
C GLN A 110 10.45 -5.17 4.04
N GLY A 111 11.63 -4.58 3.85
CA GLY A 111 12.86 -4.99 4.53
C GLY A 111 14.11 -4.27 4.03
N PRO A 112 15.27 -4.50 4.67
CA PRO A 112 16.44 -3.61 4.60
C PRO A 112 17.06 -3.52 3.21
N ALA A 113 16.98 -4.60 2.43
CA ALA A 113 17.45 -4.66 1.04
C ALA A 113 16.68 -3.71 0.10
N THR A 114 15.44 -3.36 0.44
CA THR A 114 14.64 -2.37 -0.30
C THR A 114 14.66 -1.01 0.39
N THR A 115 14.66 -0.98 1.73
CA THR A 115 14.69 0.26 2.53
C THR A 115 15.95 1.08 2.26
N SER A 116 17.14 0.47 2.30
CA SER A 116 18.40 1.21 2.21
C SER A 116 18.55 1.97 0.89
N PRO A 117 18.26 1.37 -0.29
CA PRO A 117 18.26 2.14 -1.54
C PRO A 117 17.21 3.25 -1.58
N PHE A 118 15.98 3.01 -1.10
CA PHE A 118 14.95 4.06 -1.06
C PHE A 118 15.31 5.20 -0.10
N ALA A 119 16.02 4.93 0.99
CA ALA A 119 16.48 5.94 1.93
C ALA A 119 17.54 6.85 1.29
N ALA A 120 18.47 6.27 0.52
CA ALA A 120 19.44 7.03 -0.25
C ALA A 120 18.75 7.92 -1.31
N LEU A 121 17.73 7.39 -1.99
CA LEU A 121 16.95 8.15 -2.96
C LEU A 121 16.14 9.29 -2.28
N ALA A 122 15.50 9.01 -1.15
CA ALA A 122 14.72 9.99 -0.38
C ALA A 122 15.60 11.15 0.09
N ALA A 123 16.83 10.87 0.51
CA ALA A 123 17.79 11.88 0.95
C ALA A 123 18.23 12.83 -0.18
N GLY A 124 18.31 12.33 -1.42
CA GLY A 124 18.70 13.14 -2.58
C GLY A 124 17.55 13.94 -3.21
N ASP A 125 16.36 13.36 -3.25
CA ASP A 125 15.19 13.94 -3.93
C ASP A 125 14.33 14.83 -3.01
N GLY A 126 14.15 14.43 -1.73
CA GLY A 126 13.40 15.19 -0.73
C GLY A 126 11.89 15.27 -0.93
N SER A 127 11.32 14.67 -1.98
CA SER A 127 9.86 14.73 -2.26
C SER A 127 9.04 13.64 -1.57
N PHE A 128 9.69 12.61 -1.01
CA PHE A 128 9.02 11.49 -0.36
C PHE A 128 9.78 10.98 0.88
N ALA A 129 9.06 10.31 1.76
CA ALA A 129 9.62 9.59 2.90
C ALA A 129 9.65 8.06 2.64
N VAL A 130 10.54 7.36 3.33
CA VAL A 130 10.58 5.89 3.36
C VAL A 130 10.58 5.40 4.81
N VAL A 131 9.82 4.34 5.06
CA VAL A 131 9.79 3.65 6.35
C VAL A 131 9.77 2.14 6.10
N GLU A 132 10.62 1.40 6.82
CA GLU A 132 10.56 -0.06 6.82
C GLU A 132 9.43 -0.54 7.73
N THR A 133 8.48 -1.27 7.17
CA THR A 133 7.27 -1.71 7.89
C THR A 133 7.06 -3.22 7.89
N GLY A 134 7.95 -3.98 7.24
CA GLY A 134 7.65 -5.36 6.88
C GLY A 134 6.64 -5.46 5.72
N TRP A 135 6.17 -6.68 5.44
CA TRP A 135 5.23 -6.92 4.34
C TRP A 135 3.88 -7.44 4.86
N PRO A 136 2.79 -6.64 4.80
CA PRO A 136 1.50 -7.03 5.34
C PRO A 136 0.99 -8.40 4.85
N LYS A 137 1.35 -8.80 3.64
CA LYS A 137 1.00 -10.11 3.08
C LYS A 137 1.49 -11.29 3.93
N LEU A 138 2.55 -11.11 4.71
CA LEU A 138 3.11 -12.15 5.56
C LEU A 138 2.49 -12.16 6.96
N ASP A 139 1.79 -11.11 7.39
CA ASP A 139 1.23 -11.00 8.74
C ASP A 139 0.39 -12.23 9.15
N PRO A 140 -0.48 -12.80 8.29
CA PRO A 140 -1.26 -13.98 8.65
C PRO A 140 -0.42 -15.23 8.95
N LEU A 141 0.81 -15.32 8.44
CA LEU A 141 1.71 -16.44 8.71
C LEU A 141 2.26 -16.41 10.14
N PHE A 142 2.32 -15.22 10.75
CA PHE A 142 2.89 -15.02 12.09
C PHE A 142 1.81 -14.75 13.15
N ALA A 143 0.56 -14.47 12.74
CA ALA A 143 -0.57 -14.25 13.65
C ALA A 143 -0.95 -15.46 14.52
N ALA A 144 -0.66 -16.69 14.08
CA ALA A 144 -0.98 -17.92 14.81
C ALA A 144 0.19 -18.45 15.67
N HIS A 145 1.27 -17.69 15.81
CA HIS A 145 2.50 -18.11 16.50
C HIS A 145 3.02 -17.04 17.46
N ASP A 146 2.11 -16.40 18.20
CA ASP A 146 2.50 -15.73 19.43
C ASP A 146 2.20 -16.63 20.64
N PRO A 147 3.16 -17.45 21.11
CA PRO A 147 3.01 -18.17 22.37
C PRO A 147 2.99 -17.23 23.60
N ALA A 148 3.07 -15.90 23.41
CA ALA A 148 3.07 -14.88 24.45
C ALA A 148 2.00 -13.77 24.28
N ALA A 149 1.07 -13.89 23.31
CA ALA A 149 -0.10 -13.00 23.21
C ALA A 149 -1.28 -13.44 24.08
#